data_AF-A0A3N2PZ44-F1
#
_entry.id   AF-A0A3N2PZ44-F1
#
_cell.length_a   1.000
_cell.length_b   1.000
_cell.length_c   1.000
_cell.angle_alpha   90.00
_cell.angle_beta   90.00
_cell.angle_gamma   90.00
#
_symmetry.space_group_name_H-M   'P 1'
#
loop_
_entity.id
_entity.type
_entity.pdbx_description
1 polymer ?
#
loop_
_entity_poly.entity_id
_entity_poly.type
_entity_poly.pdbx_seq_one_letter_code
_entity_poly.pdbx_strand_id
1 'polypeptide(L)'
;MAFNHIVKDLQLDAVLQTSSQSREQAELLVDCLPEAGQPLSLDQEAAISKQQKLLFTNISHLRGLHRAAIFSARETKYKTAEKRHEVDSLHLQLQNLYYEQRHLQGEIAACESYDHSHMRLPLVPLEEFLHQHPEHATDDENALMTARIAHERAQREALEQQRQELLKRKQKLIAENKKRKEDLANLDRDLEKFIDAAKPIQVLFEKVV
;
A
#
# COMPACT_ATOMS: atom_id res chain seq x y z
N MET A 1 33.83 -31.69 48.42
CA MET A 1 33.80 -32.33 47.07
C MET A 1 32.37 -32.50 46.52
N ALA A 2 31.47 -31.50 46.62
CA ALA A 2 30.05 -31.67 46.22
C ALA A 2 29.59 -30.80 45.02
N PHE A 3 30.48 -29.98 44.42
CA PHE A 3 30.09 -29.03 43.37
C PHE A 3 30.26 -29.56 41.93
N ASN A 4 30.94 -30.69 41.74
CA ASN A 4 31.34 -31.18 40.42
C ASN A 4 30.19 -31.71 39.55
N HIS A 5 28.96 -31.78 40.06
CA HIS A 5 27.82 -32.37 39.33
C HIS A 5 26.84 -31.35 38.73
N ILE A 6 26.98 -30.06 39.05
CA ILE A 6 26.05 -29.00 38.64
C ILE A 6 26.57 -28.24 37.42
N VAL A 7 27.89 -28.11 37.29
CA VAL A 7 28.53 -27.35 36.21
C VAL A 7 28.80 -28.26 35.02
N LYS A 8 28.12 -28.00 33.89
CA LYS A 8 28.26 -28.75 32.63
C LYS A 8 29.33 -28.17 31.69
N ASP A 9 29.74 -26.93 31.94
CA ASP A 9 30.75 -26.25 31.12
C ASP A 9 32.15 -26.73 31.52
N LEU A 10 32.84 -27.35 30.57
CA LEU A 10 34.19 -27.90 30.72
C LEU A 10 35.20 -26.85 31.17
N GLN A 11 35.08 -25.60 30.70
CA GLN A 11 36.00 -24.52 31.09
C GLN A 11 35.75 -24.07 32.53
N LEU A 12 34.48 -23.99 32.92
CA LEU A 12 34.09 -23.59 34.27
C LEU A 12 34.44 -24.69 35.30
N ASP A 13 34.29 -25.96 34.93
CA ASP A 13 34.72 -27.09 35.74
C ASP A 13 36.24 -27.08 35.95
N ALA A 14 37.03 -26.83 34.90
CA ALA A 14 38.48 -26.69 35.02
C ALA A 14 38.91 -25.54 35.95
N VAL A 15 38.20 -24.41 35.93
CA VAL A 15 38.42 -23.29 36.86
C VAL A 15 38.11 -23.69 38.30
N LEU A 16 36.97 -24.34 38.53
CA LEU A 16 36.54 -24.79 39.86
C LEU A 16 37.50 -25.83 40.45
N GLN A 17 37.92 -26.80 39.64
CA GLN A 17 38.90 -27.81 40.05
C GLN A 17 40.24 -27.17 40.39
N THR A 18 40.79 -26.34 39.50
CA THR A 18 42.07 -25.65 39.77
C THR A 18 41.97 -24.73 40.99
N SER A 19 40.83 -24.07 41.19
CA SER A 19 40.60 -23.20 42.36
C SER A 19 40.51 -23.99 43.66
N SER A 20 39.86 -25.15 43.65
CA SER A 20 39.80 -26.05 44.81
C SER A 20 41.18 -26.59 45.16
N GLN A 21 41.95 -27.02 44.16
CA GLN A 21 43.33 -27.49 44.33
C GLN A 21 44.25 -26.38 44.83
N SER A 22 44.14 -25.15 44.31
CA SER A 22 44.86 -23.98 44.85
C SER A 22 44.55 -23.74 46.32
N ARG A 23 43.28 -23.86 46.72
CA ARG A 23 42.85 -23.66 48.11
C ARG A 23 43.39 -24.75 49.03
N GLU A 24 43.25 -26.02 48.65
CA GLU A 24 43.78 -27.16 49.41
C GLU A 24 45.30 -27.04 49.60
N GLN A 25 46.03 -26.65 48.56
CA GLN A 25 47.48 -26.42 48.63
C GLN A 25 47.85 -25.23 49.52
N ALA A 26 47.03 -24.18 49.55
CA ALA A 26 47.23 -23.04 50.45
C ALA A 26 46.96 -23.42 51.92
N GLU A 27 45.91 -24.20 52.18
CA GLU A 27 45.59 -24.75 53.52
C GLU A 27 46.73 -25.65 54.01
N LEU A 28 47.21 -26.59 53.20
CA LEU A 28 48.36 -27.44 53.52
C LEU A 28 49.65 -26.65 53.79
N LEU A 29 49.85 -25.55 53.08
CA LEU A 29 51.01 -24.69 53.28
C LEU A 29 50.94 -23.95 54.62
N VAL A 30 49.74 -23.51 55.03
CA VAL A 30 49.51 -22.90 56.34
C VAL A 30 49.77 -23.90 57.46
N ASP A 31 49.34 -25.16 57.31
CA ASP A 31 49.56 -26.23 58.29
C ASP A 31 51.06 -26.61 58.45
N CYS A 32 51.88 -26.36 57.41
CA CYS A 32 53.32 -26.62 57.45
C CYS A 32 54.14 -25.50 58.12
N LEU A 33 53.53 -24.35 58.45
CA LEU A 33 54.26 -23.23 59.06
C LEU A 33 54.49 -23.51 60.56
N PRO A 34 55.72 -23.31 61.08
CA PRO A 34 55.99 -23.47 62.50
C PRO A 34 55.30 -22.39 63.34
N GLU A 35 55.04 -22.69 64.61
CA GLU A 35 54.67 -21.66 65.58
C GLU A 35 55.79 -20.63 65.74
N ALA A 36 55.40 -19.37 65.97
CA ALA A 36 56.32 -18.25 66.00
C ALA A 36 57.47 -18.48 67.00
N GLY A 37 58.71 -18.62 66.49
CA GLY A 37 59.93 -18.72 67.29
C GLY A 37 60.69 -20.06 67.23
N GLN A 38 60.20 -21.08 66.51
CA GLN A 38 60.96 -22.32 66.30
C GLN A 38 61.85 -22.26 65.05
N PRO A 39 63.11 -22.76 65.11
CA PRO A 39 63.95 -22.88 63.93
C PRO A 39 63.40 -23.97 63.00
N LEU A 40 63.30 -23.66 61.70
CA LEU A 40 62.84 -24.64 60.71
C LEU A 40 63.87 -25.75 60.55
N SER A 41 63.39 -27.00 60.53
CA SER A 41 64.19 -28.13 60.07
C SER A 41 64.40 -28.03 58.55
N LEU A 42 65.55 -28.48 58.04
CA LEU A 42 65.84 -28.58 56.60
C LEU A 42 64.74 -29.34 55.83
N ASP A 43 64.14 -30.36 56.45
CA ASP A 43 63.04 -31.12 55.86
C ASP A 43 61.73 -30.31 55.77
N GLN A 44 61.49 -29.42 56.74
CA GLN A 44 60.33 -28.51 56.75
C GLN A 44 60.49 -27.40 55.70
N GLU A 45 61.70 -26.85 55.53
CA GLU A 45 62.00 -25.87 54.48
C GLU A 45 61.80 -26.46 53.07
N ALA A 46 62.24 -27.71 52.86
CA ALA A 46 62.05 -28.42 51.62
C ALA A 46 60.55 -28.69 51.33
N ALA A 47 59.78 -29.07 52.35
CA ALA A 47 58.34 -29.29 52.23
C ALA A 47 57.58 -28.00 51.89
N ILE A 48 57.89 -26.89 52.58
CA ILE A 48 57.29 -25.57 52.31
C ILE A 48 57.62 -25.11 50.88
N SER A 49 58.88 -25.24 50.43
CA SER A 49 59.28 -24.86 49.08
C SER A 49 58.52 -25.65 48.01
N LYS A 50 58.27 -26.95 48.25
CA LYS A 50 57.48 -27.80 47.35
C LYS A 50 56.02 -27.34 47.26
N GLN A 51 55.37 -27.10 48.40
CA GLN A 51 53.98 -26.61 48.44
C GLN A 51 53.84 -25.22 47.81
N GLN A 52 54.81 -24.33 48.04
CA GLN A 52 54.84 -23.00 47.40
C GLN A 52 54.89 -23.11 45.88
N LYS A 53 55.75 -23.97 45.33
CA LYS A 53 55.84 -24.18 43.87
C LYS A 53 54.51 -24.69 43.30
N LEU A 54 53.87 -25.66 43.94
CA LEU A 54 52.57 -26.19 43.51
C LEU A 54 51.46 -25.11 43.54
N LEU A 55 51.42 -24.32 44.61
CA LEU A 55 50.49 -23.20 44.73
C LEU A 55 50.70 -22.16 43.60
N PHE A 56 51.94 -21.77 43.32
CA PHE A 56 52.25 -20.82 42.24
C PHE A 56 51.88 -21.37 40.85
N THR A 57 52.07 -22.66 40.63
CA THR A 57 51.64 -23.33 39.39
C THR A 57 50.12 -23.27 39.23
N ASN A 58 49.36 -23.62 40.27
CA ASN A 58 47.90 -23.59 40.22
C ASN A 58 47.35 -22.16 40.06
N ILE A 59 47.95 -21.17 40.73
CA ILE A 59 47.59 -19.75 40.55
C ILE A 59 47.87 -19.28 39.11
N SER A 60 48.98 -19.72 38.51
CA SER A 60 49.30 -19.39 37.12
C SER A 60 48.29 -20.00 36.15
N HIS A 61 47.86 -21.25 36.42
CA HIS A 61 46.80 -21.90 35.65
C HIS A 61 45.46 -21.17 35.77
N LEU A 62 45.05 -20.77 36.99
CA LEU A 62 43.85 -19.96 37.23
C LEU A 62 43.88 -18.62 36.47
N ARG A 63 45.03 -17.94 36.46
CA ARG A 63 45.19 -16.70 35.68
C ARG A 63 45.01 -16.93 34.17
N GLY A 64 45.51 -18.07 33.66
CA GLY A 64 45.31 -18.49 32.28
C GLY A 64 43.82 -18.72 31.95
N LEU A 65 43.14 -19.50 32.78
CA LEU A 65 41.71 -19.79 32.62
C LEU A 65 40.84 -18.53 32.72
N HIS A 66 41.15 -17.62 33.66
CA HIS A 66 40.45 -16.35 33.78
C HIS A 66 40.60 -15.48 32.52
N ARG A 67 41.81 -15.41 31.93
CA ARG A 67 42.01 -14.71 30.65
C ARG A 67 41.20 -15.35 29.54
N ALA A 68 41.21 -16.69 29.43
CA ALA A 68 40.44 -17.41 28.43
C ALA A 68 38.92 -17.13 28.54
N ALA A 69 38.37 -17.11 29.76
CA ALA A 69 36.97 -16.76 29.99
C ALA A 69 36.63 -15.32 29.55
N ILE A 70 37.51 -14.35 29.84
CA ILE A 70 37.35 -12.97 29.38
C ILE A 70 37.37 -12.89 27.85
N PHE A 71 38.28 -13.60 27.20
CA PHE A 71 38.34 -13.62 25.73
C PHE A 71 37.08 -14.24 25.12
N SER A 72 36.61 -15.38 25.63
CA SER A 72 35.39 -16.03 25.17
C SER A 72 34.15 -15.14 25.35
N ALA A 73 34.03 -14.44 26.48
CA ALA A 73 32.95 -13.49 26.72
C ALA A 73 32.98 -12.30 25.73
N ARG A 74 34.18 -11.78 25.42
CA ARG A 74 34.35 -10.72 24.42
C ARG A 74 34.01 -11.19 23.01
N GLU A 75 34.47 -12.39 22.63
CA GLU A 75 34.18 -12.99 21.33
C GLU A 75 32.69 -13.22 21.15
N THR A 76 32.03 -13.76 22.19
CA THR A 76 30.58 -13.95 22.18
C THR A 76 29.87 -12.61 22.00
N LYS A 77 30.23 -11.58 22.78
CA LYS A 77 29.66 -10.23 22.65
C LYS A 77 29.83 -9.66 21.24
N TYR A 78 30.98 -9.86 20.62
CA TYR A 78 31.24 -9.42 19.24
C TYR A 78 30.33 -10.16 18.25
N LYS A 79 30.28 -11.49 18.32
CA LYS A 79 29.41 -12.32 17.48
C LYS A 79 27.94 -11.96 17.61
N THR A 80 27.44 -11.73 18.83
CA THR A 80 26.05 -11.32 19.04
C THR A 80 25.78 -9.91 18.50
N ALA A 81 26.74 -8.99 18.63
CA ALA A 81 26.60 -7.64 18.10
C ALA A 81 26.58 -7.60 16.57
N GLU A 82 27.42 -8.40 15.91
CA GLU A 82 27.44 -8.56 14.45
C GLU A 82 26.09 -9.11 13.95
N LYS A 83 25.59 -10.18 14.57
CA LYS A 83 24.28 -10.75 14.21
C LYS A 83 23.14 -9.78 14.47
N ARG A 84 23.20 -8.99 15.55
CA ARG A 84 22.21 -7.92 15.80
C ARG A 84 22.23 -6.88 14.69
N HIS A 85 23.42 -6.45 14.25
CA HIS A 85 23.55 -5.47 13.17
C HIS A 85 23.00 -6.00 11.84
N GLU A 86 23.23 -7.29 11.53
CA GLU A 86 22.65 -7.96 10.37
C GLU A 86 21.11 -7.94 10.42
N VAL A 87 20.53 -8.28 11.58
CA VAL A 87 19.07 -8.21 11.80
C VAL A 87 18.53 -6.79 11.62
N ASP A 88 19.23 -5.79 12.16
CA ASP A 88 18.82 -4.38 12.03
C ASP A 88 18.83 -3.93 10.56
N SER A 89 19.83 -4.36 9.78
CA SER A 89 19.92 -4.08 8.35
C SER A 89 18.78 -4.73 7.56
N LEU A 90 18.49 -6.01 7.83
CA LEU A 90 17.37 -6.72 7.20
C LEU A 90 16.02 -6.11 7.58
N HIS A 91 15.87 -5.66 8.84
CA HIS A 91 14.65 -4.99 9.28
C HIS A 91 14.42 -3.68 8.52
N LEU A 92 15.47 -2.90 8.27
CA LEU A 92 15.37 -1.68 7.47
C LEU A 92 14.97 -1.99 6.02
N GLN A 93 15.56 -3.03 5.40
CA GLN A 93 15.18 -3.46 4.06
C GLN A 93 13.71 -3.89 3.99
N LEU A 94 13.23 -4.62 5.00
CA LEU A 94 11.83 -5.02 5.11
C LEU A 94 10.90 -3.79 5.23
N GLN A 95 11.28 -2.78 6.00
CA GLN A 95 10.51 -1.54 6.09
C GLN A 95 10.42 -0.81 4.74
N ASN A 96 11.51 -0.78 3.96
CA ASN A 96 11.51 -0.21 2.62
C ASN A 96 10.54 -0.95 1.69
N LEU A 97 10.53 -2.29 1.74
CA LEU A 97 9.59 -3.09 0.95
C LEU A 97 8.13 -2.85 1.35
N TYR A 98 7.84 -2.72 2.65
CA TYR A 98 6.48 -2.37 3.10
C TYR A 98 6.04 -0.99 2.61
N TYR A 99 6.96 -0.02 2.57
CA TYR A 99 6.67 1.29 2.02
C TYR A 99 6.35 1.21 0.52
N GLU A 100 7.19 0.52 -0.24
CA GLU A 100 6.98 0.30 -1.68
C GLU A 100 5.66 -0.42 -1.96
N GLN A 101 5.35 -1.48 -1.20
CA GLN A 101 4.08 -2.20 -1.31
C GLN A 101 2.87 -1.27 -1.09
N ARG A 102 2.89 -0.46 -0.02
CA ARG A 102 1.79 0.47 0.26
C ARG A 102 1.66 1.54 -0.81
N HIS A 103 2.78 2.03 -1.33
CA HIS A 103 2.80 3.01 -2.40
C HIS A 103 2.15 2.44 -3.67
N LEU A 104 2.59 1.27 -4.11
CA LEU A 104 2.03 0.57 -5.27
C LEU A 104 0.55 0.22 -5.09
N GLN A 105 0.14 -0.23 -3.91
CA GLN A 105 -1.27 -0.47 -3.60
C GLN A 105 -2.10 0.82 -3.70
N GLY A 106 -1.56 1.95 -3.26
CA GLY A 106 -2.20 3.26 -3.41
C GLY A 106 -2.34 3.68 -4.87
N GLU A 107 -1.32 3.44 -5.69
CA GLU A 107 -1.37 3.73 -7.13
C GLU A 107 -2.36 2.81 -7.86
N ILE A 108 -2.40 1.52 -7.54
CA ILE A 108 -3.38 0.57 -8.08
C ILE A 108 -4.79 1.04 -7.73
N ALA A 109 -5.06 1.35 -6.47
CA ALA A 109 -6.37 1.82 -6.02
C ALA A 109 -6.77 3.12 -6.74
N ALA A 110 -5.81 4.05 -6.96
CA ALA A 110 -6.07 5.27 -7.71
C ALA A 110 -6.46 4.96 -9.17
N CYS A 111 -5.73 4.06 -9.84
CA CYS A 111 -6.04 3.61 -11.19
C CYS A 111 -7.39 2.88 -11.28
N GLU A 112 -7.72 2.01 -10.32
CA GLU A 112 -8.99 1.29 -10.26
C GLU A 112 -10.17 2.23 -9.99
N SER A 113 -9.96 3.26 -9.15
CA SER A 113 -10.97 4.28 -8.86
C SER A 113 -11.20 5.28 -9.99
N TYR A 114 -10.47 5.15 -11.11
CA TYR A 114 -10.62 6.05 -12.24
C TYR A 114 -12.04 6.01 -12.77
N ASP A 115 -12.66 7.18 -12.81
CA ASP A 115 -14.05 7.35 -13.21
C ASP A 115 -14.14 7.35 -14.75
N HIS A 116 -14.52 6.21 -15.30
CA HIS A 116 -14.65 6.03 -16.73
C HIS A 116 -15.98 6.64 -17.23
N SER A 117 -15.92 7.74 -17.98
CA SER A 117 -17.10 8.46 -18.48
C SER A 117 -18.13 7.59 -19.20
N HIS A 118 -17.70 6.51 -19.86
CA HIS A 118 -18.60 5.63 -20.60
C HIS A 118 -19.50 4.77 -19.71
N MET A 119 -19.13 4.54 -18.44
CA MET A 119 -19.96 3.82 -17.46
C MET A 119 -21.22 4.58 -17.06
N ARG A 120 -21.27 5.90 -17.31
CA ARG A 120 -22.44 6.75 -17.04
C ARG A 120 -23.34 6.93 -18.26
N LEU A 121 -22.95 6.42 -19.43
CA LEU A 121 -23.75 6.56 -20.63
C LEU A 121 -24.98 5.64 -20.52
N PRO A 122 -26.20 6.15 -20.75
CA PRO A 122 -27.38 5.30 -20.82
C PRO A 122 -27.36 4.57 -22.17
N LEU A 123 -26.66 3.44 -22.20
CA LEU A 123 -26.55 2.56 -23.36
C LEU A 123 -27.78 1.64 -23.41
N VAL A 124 -28.17 1.28 -24.63
CA VAL A 124 -29.17 0.23 -24.88
C VAL A 124 -28.74 -1.08 -24.20
N PRO A 125 -29.67 -1.84 -23.57
CA PRO A 125 -29.36 -3.14 -22.98
C PRO A 125 -28.64 -4.07 -23.96
N LEU A 126 -27.77 -4.94 -23.43
CA LEU A 126 -26.93 -5.81 -24.25
C LEU A 126 -27.74 -6.75 -25.14
N GLU A 127 -28.84 -7.29 -24.61
CA GLU A 127 -29.75 -8.18 -25.35
C GLU A 127 -30.36 -7.47 -26.56
N GLU A 128 -30.90 -6.27 -26.35
CA GLU A 128 -31.49 -5.46 -27.42
C GLU A 128 -30.46 -5.07 -28.49
N PHE A 129 -29.24 -4.75 -28.07
CA PHE A 129 -28.15 -4.44 -29.00
C PHE A 129 -27.78 -5.65 -29.85
N LEU A 130 -27.59 -6.83 -29.26
CA LEU A 130 -27.25 -8.06 -30.00
C LEU A 130 -28.38 -8.55 -30.91
N HIS A 131 -29.64 -8.30 -30.54
CA HIS A 131 -30.76 -8.55 -31.43
C HIS A 131 -30.73 -7.69 -32.70
N GLN A 132 -30.27 -6.44 -32.58
CA GLN A 132 -30.17 -5.51 -33.72
C GLN A 132 -28.88 -5.72 -34.52
N HIS A 133 -27.78 -6.11 -33.85
CA HIS A 133 -26.45 -6.28 -34.43
C HIS A 133 -25.87 -7.65 -34.06
N PRO A 134 -26.38 -8.75 -34.65
CA PRO A 134 -25.93 -10.10 -34.33
C PRO A 134 -24.48 -10.37 -34.72
N GLU A 135 -23.89 -9.58 -35.63
CA GLU A 135 -22.47 -9.68 -36.01
C GLU A 135 -21.50 -9.50 -34.83
N HIS A 136 -21.89 -8.79 -33.77
CA HIS A 136 -21.06 -8.53 -32.60
C HIS A 136 -21.17 -9.58 -31.50
N ALA A 137 -21.92 -10.67 -31.72
CA ALA A 137 -22.15 -11.70 -30.70
C ALA A 137 -20.89 -12.49 -30.30
N THR A 138 -19.87 -12.52 -31.16
CA THR A 138 -18.60 -13.22 -30.92
C THR A 138 -17.47 -12.28 -30.51
N ASP A 139 -17.74 -10.98 -30.40
CA ASP A 139 -16.72 -9.98 -30.10
C ASP A 139 -16.32 -10.01 -28.62
N ASP A 140 -15.08 -9.62 -28.34
CA ASP A 140 -14.57 -9.41 -26.99
C ASP A 140 -15.33 -8.26 -26.30
N GLU A 141 -15.40 -8.27 -24.96
CA GLU A 141 -16.19 -7.32 -24.15
C GLU A 141 -15.84 -5.85 -24.48
N ASN A 142 -14.56 -5.55 -24.67
CA ASN A 142 -14.09 -4.21 -25.04
C ASN A 142 -14.54 -3.79 -26.45
N ALA A 143 -14.49 -4.74 -27.40
CA ALA A 143 -14.93 -4.50 -28.78
C ALA A 143 -16.46 -4.30 -28.81
N LEU A 144 -17.20 -5.13 -28.08
CA LEU A 144 -18.64 -5.02 -27.90
C LEU A 144 -19.04 -3.67 -27.27
N MET A 145 -18.35 -3.23 -26.22
CA MET A 145 -18.60 -1.93 -25.57
C MET A 145 -18.35 -0.78 -26.55
N THR A 146 -17.27 -0.85 -27.34
CA THR A 146 -16.94 0.17 -28.34
C THR A 146 -18.02 0.23 -29.43
N ALA A 147 -18.48 -0.91 -29.93
CA ALA A 147 -19.55 -1.00 -30.91
C ALA A 147 -20.87 -0.43 -30.38
N ARG A 148 -21.22 -0.76 -29.13
CA ARG A 148 -22.41 -0.23 -28.44
C ARG A 148 -22.38 1.30 -28.31
N ILE A 149 -21.24 1.86 -27.92
CA ILE A 149 -21.06 3.33 -27.81
C ILE A 149 -21.15 3.99 -29.19
N ALA A 150 -20.56 3.39 -30.22
CA ALA A 150 -20.61 3.91 -31.59
C ALA A 150 -22.05 3.93 -32.13
N HIS A 151 -22.81 2.86 -31.86
CA HIS A 151 -24.22 2.78 -32.23
C HIS A 151 -25.08 3.83 -31.52
N GLU A 152 -24.94 4.00 -30.20
CA GLU A 152 -25.66 5.03 -29.44
C GLU A 152 -25.33 6.44 -29.97
N ARG A 153 -24.06 6.68 -30.29
CA ARG A 153 -23.63 7.94 -30.91
C ARG A 153 -24.33 8.18 -32.25
N ALA A 154 -24.33 7.20 -33.13
CA ALA A 154 -24.98 7.30 -34.44
C ALA A 154 -26.49 7.56 -34.31
N GLN A 155 -27.16 6.89 -33.37
CA GLN A 155 -28.58 7.13 -33.08
C GLN A 155 -28.83 8.57 -32.59
N ARG A 156 -28.02 9.08 -31.65
CA ARG A 156 -28.17 10.45 -31.16
C ARG A 156 -27.90 11.50 -32.23
N GLU A 157 -26.90 11.28 -33.07
CA GLU A 157 -26.61 12.16 -34.20
C GLU A 157 -27.79 12.20 -35.18
N ALA A 158 -28.38 11.05 -35.51
CA ALA A 158 -29.57 10.97 -36.37
C ALA A 158 -30.80 11.67 -35.74
N LEU A 159 -31.05 11.47 -34.44
CA LEU A 159 -32.14 12.13 -33.73
C LEU A 159 -31.97 13.65 -33.68
N GLU A 160 -30.75 14.14 -33.46
CA GLU A 160 -30.48 15.58 -33.45
C GLU A 160 -30.62 16.19 -34.85
N GLN A 161 -30.22 15.48 -35.91
CA GLN A 161 -30.47 15.90 -37.29
C GLN A 161 -31.98 16.01 -37.57
N GLN A 162 -32.75 14.98 -37.24
CA GLN A 162 -34.22 15.00 -37.40
C GLN A 162 -34.86 16.14 -36.59
N ARG A 163 -34.41 16.37 -35.36
CA ARG A 163 -34.86 17.49 -34.52
C ARG A 163 -34.60 18.82 -35.22
N GLN A 164 -33.41 19.03 -35.78
CA GLN A 164 -33.07 20.25 -36.50
C GLN A 164 -33.92 20.45 -37.76
N GLU A 165 -34.18 19.40 -38.51
CA GLU A 165 -35.07 19.43 -39.68
C GLU A 165 -36.52 19.79 -39.29
N LEU A 166 -37.04 19.15 -38.25
CA LEU A 166 -38.37 19.44 -37.71
C LEU A 166 -38.47 20.87 -37.18
N LEU A 167 -37.43 21.37 -36.51
CA LEU A 167 -37.37 22.77 -36.06
C LEU A 167 -37.39 23.75 -37.23
N LYS A 168 -36.63 23.49 -38.30
CA LYS A 168 -36.67 24.29 -39.53
C LYS A 168 -38.07 24.26 -40.16
N ARG A 169 -38.70 23.09 -40.25
CA ARG A 169 -40.07 22.96 -40.79
C ARG A 169 -41.09 23.70 -39.94
N LYS A 170 -40.99 23.61 -38.61
CA LYS A 170 -41.83 24.35 -37.66
C LYS A 170 -41.68 25.86 -37.87
N GLN A 171 -40.45 26.38 -37.98
CA GLN A 171 -40.22 27.81 -38.24
C GLN A 171 -40.81 28.28 -39.57
N LYS A 172 -40.67 27.48 -40.64
CA LYS A 172 -41.30 27.76 -41.94
C LYS A 172 -42.81 27.85 -41.83
N LEU A 173 -43.45 26.86 -41.18
CA LEU A 173 -44.91 26.85 -40.99
C LEU A 173 -45.41 28.03 -40.13
N ILE A 174 -44.62 28.45 -39.12
CA ILE A 174 -44.94 29.63 -38.30
C ILE A 174 -44.89 30.89 -39.18
N ALA A 175 -43.87 31.06 -40.01
CA ALA A 175 -43.74 32.19 -40.91
C ALA A 175 -44.87 32.22 -41.97
N GLU A 176 -45.20 31.07 -42.56
CA GLU A 176 -46.32 30.94 -43.51
C GLU A 176 -47.67 31.28 -42.85
N ASN A 177 -47.93 30.79 -41.64
CA ASN A 177 -49.14 31.15 -40.89
C ASN A 177 -49.18 32.64 -40.56
N LYS A 178 -48.05 33.24 -40.18
CA LYS A 178 -47.98 34.68 -39.91
C LYS A 178 -48.30 35.49 -41.16
N LYS A 179 -47.71 35.12 -42.30
CA LYS A 179 -47.99 35.74 -43.60
C LYS A 179 -49.46 35.60 -44.00
N ARG A 180 -50.04 34.40 -43.90
CA ARG A 180 -51.47 34.19 -44.17
C ARG A 180 -52.39 35.00 -43.26
N LYS A 181 -52.02 35.17 -41.99
CA LYS A 181 -52.76 36.05 -41.06
C LYS A 181 -52.68 37.51 -41.48
N GLU A 182 -51.51 37.98 -41.91
CA GLU A 182 -51.33 39.34 -42.44
C GLU A 182 -52.12 39.54 -43.74
N ASP A 183 -52.10 38.57 -44.65
CA ASP A 183 -52.87 38.59 -45.90
C ASP A 183 -54.37 38.62 -45.64
N LEU A 184 -54.87 37.82 -44.68
CA LEU A 184 -56.28 37.85 -44.25
C LEU A 184 -56.65 39.20 -43.64
N ALA A 185 -55.82 39.75 -42.75
CA ALA A 185 -56.08 41.06 -42.16
C ALA A 185 -56.09 42.19 -43.21
N ASN A 186 -55.31 42.06 -44.28
CA ASN A 186 -55.36 43.00 -45.40
C ASN A 186 -56.64 42.83 -46.24
N LEU A 187 -57.07 41.58 -46.49
CA LEU A 187 -58.31 41.30 -47.18
C LEU A 187 -59.52 41.83 -46.40
N ASP A 188 -59.55 41.65 -45.08
CA ASP A 188 -60.61 42.20 -44.21
C ASP A 188 -60.71 43.72 -44.35
N ARG A 189 -59.56 44.43 -44.35
CA ARG A 189 -59.52 45.89 -44.58
C ARG A 189 -60.01 46.28 -45.97
N ASP A 190 -59.66 45.51 -47.00
CA ASP A 190 -60.09 45.82 -48.37
C ASP A 190 -61.58 45.52 -48.58
N LEU A 191 -62.12 44.49 -47.91
CA LEU A 191 -63.56 44.23 -47.85
C LEU A 191 -64.30 45.35 -47.12
N GLU A 192 -63.79 45.86 -46.00
CA GLU A 192 -64.36 47.02 -45.31
C GLU A 192 -64.43 48.23 -46.24
N LYS A 193 -63.33 48.55 -46.94
CA LYS A 193 -63.30 49.63 -47.94
C LYS A 193 -64.29 49.39 -49.09
N PHE A 194 -64.40 48.16 -49.58
CA PHE A 194 -65.35 47.82 -50.64
C PHE A 194 -66.79 48.01 -50.19
N ILE A 195 -67.14 47.53 -48.99
CA ILE A 195 -68.45 47.74 -48.37
C ILE A 195 -68.72 49.24 -48.24
N ASP A 196 -67.78 50.02 -47.71
CA ASP A 196 -67.90 51.46 -47.58
C ASP A 196 -68.10 52.18 -48.92
N ALA A 197 -67.39 51.76 -49.96
CA ALA A 197 -67.54 52.29 -51.32
C ALA A 197 -68.86 51.88 -52.00
N ALA A 198 -69.45 50.74 -51.61
CA ALA A 198 -70.72 50.25 -52.13
C ALA A 198 -71.95 50.82 -51.40
N LYS A 199 -71.80 51.32 -50.16
CA LYS A 199 -72.88 51.97 -49.39
C LYS A 199 -73.66 53.06 -50.17
N PRO A 200 -73.04 53.97 -50.94
CA PRO A 200 -73.77 54.97 -51.72
C PRO A 200 -74.71 54.37 -52.78
N ILE A 201 -74.33 53.24 -53.37
CA ILE A 201 -75.13 52.52 -54.37
C ILE A 201 -76.33 51.84 -53.69
N GLN A 202 -76.13 51.26 -52.50
CA GLN A 202 -77.24 50.71 -51.70
C GLN A 202 -78.26 51.80 -51.34
N VAL A 203 -77.80 52.98 -50.88
CA VAL A 203 -78.68 54.12 -50.56
C VAL A 203 -79.45 54.62 -51.80
N LEU A 204 -78.88 54.49 -53.00
CA LEU A 204 -79.58 54.83 -54.25
C LEU A 204 -80.70 53.82 -54.57
N PHE A 205 -80.48 52.52 -54.35
CA PHE A 205 -81.52 51.50 -54.58
C PHE A 205 -82.57 51.42 -53.47
N GLU A 206 -82.23 51.75 -52.22
CA GLU A 206 -83.18 51.87 -51.11
C GLU A 206 -84.13 53.07 -51.24
N LYS A 207 -83.76 54.09 -52.04
CA LYS A 207 -84.62 55.25 -52.36
C LYS A 207 -85.58 55.02 -53.54
N VAL A 208 -85.52 53.86 -54.19
CA VAL A 208 -86.34 53.51 -55.38
C VAL A 208 -87.48 52.53 -55.02
N VAL A 209 -87.75 52.33 -53.74
CA VAL A 209 -88.99 51.72 -53.21
C VAL A 209 -89.76 52.79 -52.44
#